data_AF-A0A7X8W6Z2-F1
#
_entry.id   AF-A0A7X8W6Z2-F1
#
_cell.length_a   1.000
_cell.length_b   1.000
_cell.length_c   1.000
_cell.angle_alpha   90.00
_cell.angle_beta   90.00
_cell.angle_gamma   90.00
#
_symmetry.space_group_name_H-M   'P 1'
#
loop_
_entity.id
_entity.type
_entity.pdbx_description
1 polymer ?
#
loop_
_entity_poly.entity_id
_entity_poly.type
_entity_poly.pdbx_seq_one_letter_code
_entity_poly.pdbx_strand_id
1 'polypeptide(L)' 'MSGRQSQQRGGNYGRKRDKLVIFQIRRTIGTLSTSKSGWNKEVNIVAWNDRPARLDIREWNPERTRMSRGVALSDK' A
#
# COMPACT_ATOMS: atom_id res chain seq x y z
N MET A 1 22.93 41.96 25.06
CA MET A 1 23.25 40.51 24.97
C MET A 1 21.97 39.74 25.25
N SER A 2 21.08 39.59 24.25
CA SER A 2 21.00 38.44 23.32
C SER A 2 20.64 37.12 24.00
N GLY A 3 19.34 36.82 24.03
CA GLY A 3 18.80 35.50 24.30
C GLY A 3 17.55 35.29 23.46
N ARG A 4 17.73 35.05 22.15
CA ARG A 4 16.63 34.70 21.24
C ARG A 4 16.12 33.31 21.62
N GLN A 5 14.91 33.23 22.19
CA GLN A 5 14.18 31.98 22.32
C GLN A 5 13.75 31.53 20.92
N SER A 6 14.27 30.38 20.52
CA SER A 6 13.98 29.69 19.28
C SER A 6 12.51 29.24 19.26
N GLN A 7 11.75 29.78 18.31
CA GLN A 7 10.44 29.27 17.92
C GLN A 7 10.60 27.83 17.41
N GLN A 8 10.08 26.85 18.14
CA GLN A 8 9.83 25.52 17.58
C GLN A 8 8.63 25.63 16.64
N ARG A 9 8.90 25.79 15.34
CA ARG A 9 7.87 25.63 14.30
C ARG A 9 7.58 24.13 14.16
N GLY A 10 6.62 23.66 14.95
CA GLY A 10 5.97 22.37 14.70
C GLY A 10 5.33 22.39 13.31
N GLY A 11 5.97 21.71 12.36
CA GLY A 11 5.42 21.50 11.02
C GLY A 11 4.15 20.69 11.13
N ASN A 12 3.00 21.37 11.06
CA ASN A 12 1.68 20.76 11.06
C ASN A 12 1.41 20.15 9.67
N TYR A 13 2.12 19.05 9.36
CA TYR A 13 1.76 18.20 8.24
C TYR A 13 0.48 17.46 8.63
N GLY A 14 -0.66 18.12 8.44
CA GLY A 14 -1.96 17.53 8.64
C GLY A 14 -1.99 16.14 7.99
N ARG A 15 -2.19 15.11 8.81
CA ARG A 15 -2.44 13.74 8.33
C ARG A 15 -3.58 13.86 7.32
N LYS A 16 -3.25 13.82 6.02
CA LYS A 16 -4.24 13.66 4.97
C LYS A 16 -4.99 12.39 5.35
N ARG A 17 -6.31 12.50 5.59
CA ARG A 17 -7.16 11.36 5.95
C ARG A 17 -6.75 10.17 5.10
N ASP A 18 -6.29 9.11 5.75
CA ASP A 18 -6.00 7.85 5.08
C ASP A 18 -7.32 7.40 4.45
N LYS A 19 -7.48 7.65 3.14
CA LYS A 19 -8.65 7.17 2.41
C LYS A 19 -8.64 5.66 2.55
N LEU A 20 -9.71 5.12 3.11
CA LEU A 20 -9.90 3.68 3.19
C LEU A 20 -9.83 3.09 1.77
N VAL A 21 -8.94 2.14 1.56
CA VAL A 21 -8.81 1.41 0.30
C VAL A 21 -9.45 0.04 0.48
N ILE A 22 -10.52 -0.21 -0.27
CA ILE A 22 -11.23 -1.48 -0.31
C ILE A 22 -10.68 -2.28 -1.48
N PHE A 23 -10.43 -3.58 -1.26
CA PHE A 23 -9.93 -4.47 -2.29
C PHE A 23 -10.58 -5.85 -2.20
N GLN A 24 -10.63 -6.54 -3.33
CA GLN A 24 -11.02 -7.94 -3.40
C GLN A 24 -10.08 -8.69 -4.33
N ILE A 25 -9.38 -9.69 -3.79
CA ILE A 25 -8.57 -10.62 -4.59
C ILE A 25 -9.54 -11.60 -5.26
N ARG A 26 -9.71 -11.46 -6.58
CA ARG A 26 -10.59 -12.33 -7.38
C ARG A 26 -9.92 -13.64 -7.74
N ARG A 27 -8.61 -13.60 -8.01
CA ARG A 27 -7.81 -14.77 -8.35
C ARG A 27 -6.35 -14.55 -7.96
N THR A 28 -5.70 -15.56 -7.39
CA THR A 28 -4.24 -15.59 -7.24
C THR A 28 -3.62 -16.27 -8.44
N ILE A 29 -2.59 -15.64 -9.03
CA ILE A 29 -1.82 -16.21 -10.15
C ILE A 29 -0.59 -16.93 -9.59
N GLY A 30 0.12 -16.30 -8.66
CA GLY A 30 1.24 -16.95 -7.98
C GLY A 30 2.08 -16.01 -7.12
N THR A 31 2.99 -16.59 -6.37
CA THR A 31 3.97 -15.88 -5.53
C THR A 31 5.29 -15.79 -6.28
N LEU A 32 5.82 -14.57 -6.41
CA LEU A 32 7.12 -14.29 -7.03
C LEU A 32 8.27 -14.48 -6.03
N SER A 33 8.05 -14.10 -4.78
CA SER A 33 9.06 -14.22 -3.72
C SER A 33 8.42 -14.13 -2.34
N THR A 34 9.03 -14.76 -1.34
CA THR A 34 8.68 -14.60 0.08
C THR A 34 9.84 -13.94 0.81
N SER A 35 9.57 -12.88 1.57
CA SER A 35 10.57 -12.18 2.37
C SER A 35 10.94 -12.97 3.64
N LYS A 36 12.04 -12.62 4.29
CA LYS A 36 12.43 -13.20 5.59
C LYS A 36 11.38 -12.96 6.69
N SER A 37 10.57 -11.89 6.57
CA SER A 37 9.47 -11.57 7.49
C SER A 37 8.14 -12.24 7.11
N GLY A 38 8.15 -13.12 6.10
CA GLY A 38 6.97 -13.87 5.64
C GLY A 38 6.06 -13.10 4.68
N TRP A 39 6.43 -11.90 4.26
CA TRP A 39 5.64 -11.15 3.29
C TRP A 39 5.79 -11.75 1.89
N ASN A 40 4.67 -11.93 1.19
CA ASN A 40 4.63 -12.53 -0.13
C ASN A 40 4.46 -11.45 -1.19
N LYS A 41 5.42 -11.36 -2.13
CA LYS A 41 5.23 -10.63 -3.38
C LYS A 41 4.45 -11.52 -4.32
N GLU A 42 3.25 -11.11 -4.68
CA GLU A 42 2.31 -11.92 -5.44
C GLU A 42 1.87 -11.22 -6.73
N VAL A 43 1.45 -12.03 -7.69
CA VAL A 43 0.68 -11.61 -8.86
C VAL A 43 -0.77 -12.07 -8.66
N ASN A 44 -1.70 -11.13 -8.69
CA ASN A 44 -3.12 -11.36 -8.42
C ASN A 44 -4.01 -10.66 -9.46
N ILE A 45 -5.27 -11.08 -9.56
CA ILE A 45 -6.35 -10.31 -10.19
C ILE A 45 -7.11 -9.63 -9.05
N VAL A 46 -7.04 -8.30 -8.96
CA VAL A 46 -7.57 -7.52 -7.83
C VAL A 46 -8.53 -6.45 -8.31
N ALA A 47 -9.72 -6.40 -7.71
CA ALA A 47 -10.66 -5.28 -7.83
C ALA A 47 -10.39 -4.28 -6.71
N TRP A 48 -10.28 -2.99 -7.05
CA TRP A 48 -9.96 -1.90 -6.11
C TRP A 48 -11.10 -0.88 -6.08
N ASN A 49 -11.61 -0.55 -4.89
CA ASN A 49 -12.64 0.49 -4.69
C ASN A 49 -13.76 0.43 -5.75
N ASP A 50 -14.39 -0.75 -5.89
CA ASP A 50 -15.46 -1.05 -6.85
C ASP A 50 -15.13 -0.91 -8.34
N ARG A 51 -13.83 -0.85 -8.69
CA ARG A 51 -13.38 -0.84 -10.08
C ARG A 51 -13.23 -2.26 -10.64
N PRO A 52 -13.29 -2.42 -11.98
CA PRO A 52 -13.00 -3.70 -12.63
C PRO A 52 -11.68 -4.30 -12.15
N ALA A 53 -11.67 -5.63 -11.99
CA ALA A 53 -10.49 -6.33 -11.52
C ALA A 53 -9.36 -6.28 -12.57
N ARG A 54 -8.14 -6.02 -12.12
CA ARG A 54 -6.96 -5.91 -12.97
C ARG A 54 -5.82 -6.76 -12.45
N LEU A 55 -4.84 -7.03 -13.31
CA LEU A 55 -3.60 -7.66 -12.92
C LEU A 55 -2.84 -6.73 -11.96
N ASP A 56 -2.46 -7.24 -10.80
CA ASP A 56 -1.82 -6.50 -9.71
C ASP A 56 -0.57 -7.23 -9.25
N ILE A 57 0.53 -6.51 -9.08
CA ILE A 57 1.77 -7.01 -8.51
C ILE A 57 2.07 -6.22 -7.24
N ARG A 58 2.06 -6.92 -6.10
CA ARG A 58 2.19 -6.28 -4.79
C ARG A 58 2.68 -7.25 -3.74
N GLU A 59 3.21 -6.71 -2.66
CA GLU A 59 3.60 -7.48 -1.49
C GLU A 59 2.51 -7.41 -0.40
N TRP A 60 2.14 -8.58 0.12
CA TRP A 60 1.10 -8.80 1.11
C TRP A 60 1.71 -9.45 2.36
N ASN A 61 1.15 -9.17 3.54
CA ASN A 61 1.47 -9.99 4.72
C ASN A 61 0.90 -11.41 4.55
N PRO A 62 1.33 -12.39 5.37
CA PRO A 62 0.86 -13.78 5.25
C PRO A 62 -0.67 -13.93 5.24
N GLU A 63 -1.38 -13.09 6.00
CA GLU A 63 -2.84 -13.12 6.13
C GLU A 63 -3.57 -12.27 5.08
N ARG A 64 -2.86 -11.57 4.18
CA ARG A 64 -3.41 -10.66 3.16
C ARG A 64 -4.35 -9.56 3.69
N THR A 65 -4.14 -9.14 4.93
CA THR A 65 -4.87 -8.03 5.58
C THR A 65 -4.15 -6.70 5.45
N ARG A 66 -2.85 -6.72 5.16
CA ARG A 66 -1.99 -5.56 4.96
C ARG A 66 -1.20 -5.73 3.67
N MET A 67 -0.86 -4.60 3.09
CA MET A 67 -0.21 -4.55 1.79
C MET A 67 0.76 -3.38 1.72
N SER A 68 1.83 -3.55 0.96
CA SER A 68 2.77 -2.47 0.66
C SER A 68 2.38 -1.75 -0.63
N ARG A 69 3.24 -0.85 -1.10
CA ARG A 69 3.09 -0.23 -2.43
C ARG A 69 3.21 -1.30 -3.50
N GLY A 70 2.35 -1.23 -4.51
CA GLY A 70 2.34 -2.14 -5.65
C GLY A 70 1.88 -1.43 -6.92
N VAL A 71 1.74 -2.18 -8.00
CA VAL A 71 1.30 -1.68 -9.30
C VAL A 71 0.12 -2.51 -9.80
N ALA A 72 -0.93 -1.81 -10.25
CA ALA A 72 -2.02 -2.39 -11.01
C ALA A 72 -1.77 -2.08 -12.49
N LEU A 73 -1.82 -3.09 -13.35
CA LEU A 73 -1.56 -2.99 -14.77
C LEU A 73 -2.87 -2.72 -15.51
N SER A 74 -2.85 -1.78 -16.45
CA SER A 74 -3.98 -1.54 -17.36
C SER A 74 -3.94 -2.53 -18.52
N ASP A 75 -5.11 -2.81 -19.07
CA ASP A 75 -5.22 -3.50 -20.36
C ASP A 75 -4.69 -2.56 -21.46
N LYS A 76 -4.28 -3.15 -22.60
CA LYS A 76 -3.79 -2.40 -23.75
C LYS A 76 -4.94 -1.85 -24.60
#